data_AF-A0A345YIR3-F1
#
_entry.id   AF-A0A345YIR3-F1
#
_cell.length_a   1.000
_cell.length_b   1.000
_cell.length_c   1.000
_cell.angle_alpha   90.00
_cell.angle_beta   90.00
_cell.angle_gamma   90.00
#
_symmetry.space_group_name_H-M   'P 1'
#
loop_
_entity.id
_entity.type
_entity.pdbx_description
1 polymer ?
#
loop_
_entity_poly.entity_id
_entity_poly.type
_entity_poly.pdbx_seq_one_letter_code
_entity_poly.pdbx_strand_id
1 'polypeptide(L)'
;MAQPDMTAALDGRLYHATSRAIADKVLAEGLSPHRSFWGVLDIAEYYAEVLDDEGTTSVILSAELAAFDEAQLEEDTPGWEEPITSVLGCSEADVHAAWDHDPRAWRASLDGIGSVVYRGALSAAQIREEA
;
A
#
# COMPACT_ATOMS: atom_id res chain seq x y z
N MET A 1 15.56 -18.49 -5.37
CA MET A 1 14.29 -18.64 -4.63
C MET A 1 13.19 -18.10 -5.51
N ALA A 2 12.04 -18.76 -5.62
CA ALA A 2 10.90 -18.15 -6.31
C ALA A 2 10.41 -16.99 -5.44
N GLN A 3 10.19 -15.81 -6.04
CA GLN A 3 9.50 -14.73 -5.34
C GLN A 3 8.10 -15.26 -4.95
N PRO A 4 7.64 -15.01 -3.71
CA PRO A 4 6.27 -15.34 -3.34
C PRO A 4 5.32 -14.62 -4.29
N ASP A 5 4.29 -15.31 -4.76
CA ASP A 5 3.19 -14.72 -5.51
C ASP A 5 2.41 -13.80 -4.55
N MET A 6 2.78 -12.52 -4.54
CA MET A 6 2.18 -11.50 -3.67
C MET A 6 0.76 -11.15 -4.10
N THR A 7 0.36 -11.48 -5.34
CA THR A 7 -1.02 -11.36 -5.79
C THR A 7 -1.92 -12.39 -5.11
N ALA A 8 -1.39 -13.53 -4.66
CA ALA A 8 -2.11 -14.45 -3.77
C ALA A 8 -2.29 -13.91 -2.34
N ALA A 9 -1.50 -12.90 -1.93
CA ALA A 9 -1.66 -12.20 -0.65
C ALA A 9 -2.66 -11.04 -0.74
N LEU A 10 -3.00 -10.57 -1.95
CA LEU A 10 -4.14 -9.69 -2.16
C LEU A 10 -5.42 -10.50 -1.98
N ASP A 11 -6.04 -10.39 -0.81
CA ASP A 11 -7.37 -10.93 -0.51
C ASP A 11 -8.51 -10.18 -1.22
N GLY A 12 -8.18 -9.44 -2.29
CA GLY A 12 -9.07 -8.53 -2.99
C GLY A 12 -9.03 -7.10 -2.45
N ARG A 13 -8.21 -6.79 -1.44
CA ARG A 13 -8.11 -5.46 -0.83
C ARG A 13 -6.72 -4.86 -0.92
N LEU A 14 -6.69 -3.54 -0.73
CA LEU A 14 -5.48 -2.79 -0.42
C LEU A 14 -5.63 -2.15 0.96
N TYR A 15 -4.50 -2.03 1.64
CA TYR A 15 -4.37 -1.59 3.02
C TYR A 15 -3.49 -0.35 3.12
N HIS A 16 -3.84 0.57 4.03
CA HIS A 16 -3.13 1.82 4.25
C HIS A 16 -2.97 2.06 5.75
N ALA A 17 -1.73 2.05 6.24
CA ALA A 17 -1.43 2.49 7.59
C ALA A 17 -1.36 4.01 7.67
N THR A 18 -1.97 4.56 8.71
CA THR A 18 -2.03 6.00 8.96
C THR A 18 -2.21 6.31 10.44
N SER A 19 -2.16 7.58 10.81
CA SER A 19 -2.46 7.99 12.19
C SER A 19 -3.96 7.98 12.46
N ARG A 20 -4.36 7.71 13.71
CA ARG A 20 -5.78 7.81 14.15
C ARG A 20 -6.45 9.10 13.70
N ALA A 21 -5.78 10.25 13.82
CA ALA A 21 -6.34 11.54 13.43
C ALA A 21 -6.65 11.63 11.93
N ILE A 22 -5.82 11.03 11.07
CA ILE A 22 -6.05 10.96 9.63
C ILE A 22 -7.13 9.92 9.32
N ALA A 23 -7.09 8.76 9.97
CA ALA A 23 -8.08 7.71 9.81
C ALA A 23 -9.50 8.22 10.10
N ASP A 24 -9.70 8.90 11.23
CA ASP A 24 -11.01 9.46 11.60
C ASP A 24 -11.53 10.44 10.54
N LYS A 25 -10.65 11.26 9.95
CA LYS A 25 -11.01 12.17 8.87
C LYS A 25 -11.39 11.41 7.60
N VAL A 26 -10.60 10.42 7.19
CA VAL A 26 -10.83 9.62 5.99
C VAL A 26 -12.12 8.80 6.12
N LEU A 27 -12.40 8.24 7.29
CA LEU A 27 -13.63 7.49 7.57
C LEU A 27 -14.88 8.39 7.59
N ALA A 28 -14.73 9.68 7.94
CA ALA A 28 -15.83 10.63 7.93
C ALA A 28 -16.09 11.25 6.55
N GLU A 29 -15.02 11.60 5.81
CA GLU A 29 -15.11 12.44 4.60
C GLU A 29 -14.80 11.67 3.31
N GLY A 30 -14.16 10.50 3.41
CA GLY A 30 -13.55 9.79 2.30
C GLY A 30 -12.08 10.18 2.07
N LEU A 31 -11.41 9.43 1.21
CA LEU A 31 -10.05 9.74 0.76
C LEU A 31 -10.10 10.85 -0.29
N SER A 32 -9.40 11.95 -0.01
CA SER A 32 -9.20 13.02 -0.99
C SER A 32 -8.19 12.62 -2.08
N PRO A 33 -8.24 13.22 -3.28
CA PRO A 33 -7.34 12.92 -4.41
C PRO A 33 -5.93 13.49 -4.20
N HIS A 34 -5.33 13.10 -3.10
CA HIS A 34 -3.94 13.36 -2.74
C HIS A 34 -3.18 12.04 -2.80
N ARG A 35 -1.85 12.15 -2.90
CA ARG A 35 -0.98 10.99 -2.93
C ARG A 35 -1.12 10.19 -1.63
N SER A 36 -1.47 8.92 -1.74
CA SER A 36 -1.59 7.97 -0.64
C SER A 36 -0.94 6.64 -1.03
N PHE A 37 -0.44 5.89 -0.04
CA PHE A 37 0.23 4.61 -0.27
C PHE A 37 -0.64 3.47 0.20
N TRP A 38 -0.81 2.47 -0.65
CA TRP A 38 -1.70 1.33 -0.40
C TRP A 38 -0.96 0.06 -0.75
N GLY A 39 -1.15 -1.01 0.03
CA GLY A 39 -0.42 -2.25 -0.20
C GLY A 39 -1.13 -3.47 0.34
N VAL A 40 -0.42 -4.59 0.39
CA VAL A 40 -0.83 -5.79 1.10
C VAL A 40 -0.81 -5.54 2.62
N LEU A 41 -1.52 -6.39 3.38
CA LEU A 41 -1.66 -6.22 4.82
C LEU A 41 -0.30 -6.15 5.53
N ASP A 42 0.61 -7.08 5.25
CA ASP A 42 1.95 -7.14 5.88
C ASP A 42 2.74 -5.82 5.73
N ILE A 43 2.60 -5.14 4.59
CA ILE A 43 3.24 -3.84 4.35
C ILE A 43 2.57 -2.74 5.18
N ALA A 44 1.23 -2.76 5.28
CA ALA A 44 0.52 -1.81 6.13
C ALA A 44 0.85 -2.05 7.62
N GLU A 45 0.92 -3.30 8.09
CA GLU A 45 1.31 -3.64 9.47
C GLU A 45 2.71 -3.12 9.80
N TYR A 46 3.68 -3.30 8.89
CA TYR A 46 5.02 -2.73 9.06
C TYR A 46 4.98 -1.21 9.28
N TYR A 47 4.25 -0.48 8.43
CA TYR A 47 4.16 0.98 8.57
C TYR A 47 3.35 1.41 9.80
N ALA A 48 2.39 0.60 10.24
CA ALA A 48 1.67 0.83 11.49
C ALA A 48 2.62 0.72 12.70
N GLU A 49 3.48 -0.30 12.74
CA GLU A 49 4.52 -0.45 13.77
C GLU A 49 5.49 0.76 13.78
N VAL A 50 5.93 1.21 12.60
CA VAL A 50 6.78 2.42 12.49
C VAL A 50 6.09 3.65 13.07
N LEU A 51 4.81 3.86 12.78
CA LEU A 51 4.04 4.99 13.35
C LEU A 51 3.94 4.90 14.88
N ASP A 52 3.68 3.70 15.41
CA ASP A 52 3.58 3.48 16.85
C ASP A 52 4.94 3.70 17.56
N ASP A 53 6.04 3.27 16.94
CA ASP A 53 7.41 3.51 17.42
C ASP A 53 7.77 5.01 17.46
N GLU A 54 7.20 5.80 16.54
CA GLU A 54 7.30 7.26 16.53
C GLU A 54 6.35 7.95 17.55
N GLY A 55 5.58 7.17 18.31
CA GLY A 55 4.62 7.65 19.32
C GLY A 55 3.30 8.12 18.74
N THR A 56 2.98 7.75 17.50
CA THR A 56 1.72 8.05 16.82
C THR A 56 0.82 6.83 16.87
N THR A 57 -0.39 6.95 17.42
CA THR A 57 -1.37 5.85 17.38
C THR A 57 -1.71 5.49 15.94
N SER A 58 -1.25 4.32 15.51
CA SER A 58 -1.47 3.80 14.17
C SER A 58 -2.90 3.25 14.00
N VAL A 59 -3.37 3.25 12.76
CA VAL A 59 -4.63 2.65 12.30
C VAL A 59 -4.40 2.12 10.90
N ILE A 60 -4.91 0.94 10.61
CA ILE A 60 -4.92 0.38 9.25
C ILE A 60 -6.31 0.57 8.66
N LEU A 61 -6.34 1.21 7.50
CA LEU A 61 -7.52 1.33 6.66
C LEU A 61 -7.46 0.30 5.54
N SER A 62 -8.61 -0.18 5.07
CA SER A 62 -8.72 -1.04 3.90
C SER A 62 -9.77 -0.56 2.91
N ALA A 63 -9.58 -0.91 1.64
CA ALA A 63 -10.58 -0.77 0.60
C ALA A 63 -10.46 -1.93 -0.40
N GLU A 64 -11.59 -2.33 -0.99
CA GLU A 64 -11.61 -3.34 -2.06
C GLU A 64 -10.85 -2.81 -3.28
N LEU A 65 -9.99 -3.62 -3.90
CA LEU A 65 -9.19 -3.23 -5.07
C LEU A 65 -10.08 -2.71 -6.22
N ALA A 66 -11.27 -3.28 -6.37
CA ALA A 66 -12.25 -2.86 -7.36
C ALA A 66 -12.83 -1.44 -7.12
N ALA A 67 -12.61 -0.85 -5.95
CA ALA A 67 -13.00 0.53 -5.64
C ALA A 67 -12.01 1.56 -6.21
N PHE A 68 -10.79 1.15 -6.54
CA PHE A 68 -9.74 2.04 -7.04
C PHE A 68 -9.91 2.27 -8.55
N ASP A 69 -9.75 3.53 -8.96
CA ASP A 69 -9.57 3.87 -10.36
C ASP A 69 -8.17 3.46 -10.80
N GLU A 70 -8.05 2.42 -11.64
CA GLU A 70 -6.76 1.91 -12.12
C GLU A 70 -5.95 2.99 -12.86
N ALA A 71 -6.58 4.02 -13.43
CA ALA A 71 -5.89 5.12 -14.08
C ALA A 71 -5.19 6.09 -13.10
N GLN A 72 -5.49 5.97 -11.80
CA GLN A 72 -4.92 6.76 -10.71
C GLN A 72 -3.97 5.94 -9.83
N LEU A 73 -3.73 4.67 -10.18
CA LEU A 73 -2.72 3.82 -9.54
C LEU A 73 -1.37 4.02 -10.22
N GLU A 74 -0.36 4.26 -9.40
CA GLU A 74 1.03 4.45 -9.79
C GLU A 74 1.91 3.42 -9.09
N GLU A 75 3.06 3.12 -9.71
CA GLU A 75 4.13 2.36 -9.06
C GLU A 75 4.63 3.09 -7.81
N ASP A 76 4.93 2.33 -6.75
CA ASP A 76 5.57 2.88 -5.56
C ASP A 76 7.10 2.91 -5.77
N THR A 77 7.53 3.94 -6.50
CA THR A 77 8.94 4.21 -6.86
C THR A 77 9.79 4.82 -5.73
N PRO A 78 9.25 5.55 -4.73
CA PRO A 78 10.08 6.06 -3.62
C PRO A 78 10.11 5.16 -2.38
N GLY A 79 9.33 4.07 -2.31
CA GLY A 79 9.30 3.15 -1.16
C GLY A 79 10.54 2.26 -0.98
N TRP A 80 11.55 2.41 -1.84
CA TRP A 80 12.67 1.47 -2.06
C TRP A 80 13.68 1.35 -0.92
N GLU A 81 13.64 2.24 0.07
CA GLU A 81 14.66 2.31 1.12
C GLU A 81 14.04 1.88 2.47
N GLU A 82 14.25 0.59 2.81
CA GLU A 82 14.13 -0.10 4.12
C GLU A 82 12.89 -0.99 4.47
N PRO A 83 11.64 -0.69 4.09
CA PRO A 83 10.50 -1.59 4.36
C PRO A 83 10.48 -2.83 3.46
N ILE A 84 10.74 -2.62 2.17
CA ILE A 84 10.48 -3.60 1.10
C ILE A 84 11.46 -4.77 1.19
N THR A 85 12.75 -4.51 1.39
CA THR A 85 13.78 -5.57 1.46
C THR A 85 13.70 -6.39 2.74
N SER A 86 13.27 -5.78 3.85
CA SER A 86 13.12 -6.44 5.15
C SER A 86 11.86 -7.30 5.22
N VAL A 87 10.73 -6.82 4.68
CA VAL A 87 9.45 -7.57 4.62
C VAL A 87 9.48 -8.66 3.57
N LEU A 88 10.02 -8.40 2.38
CA LEU A 88 9.97 -9.35 1.25
C LEU A 88 11.16 -10.32 1.21
N GLY A 89 12.17 -10.10 2.06
CA GLY A 89 13.37 -10.94 2.13
C GLY A 89 14.18 -10.95 0.83
N CYS A 90 14.07 -9.91 0.00
CA CYS A 90 14.78 -9.76 -1.27
C CYS A 90 15.82 -8.63 -1.19
N SER A 91 16.86 -8.72 -2.03
CA SER A 91 17.86 -7.66 -2.11
C SER A 91 17.35 -6.49 -2.93
N GLU A 92 17.86 -5.28 -2.66
CA GLU A 92 17.61 -4.08 -3.47
C GLU A 92 17.93 -4.31 -4.95
N ALA A 93 18.98 -5.08 -5.25
CA ALA A 93 19.36 -5.43 -6.62
C ALA A 93 18.30 -6.32 -7.32
N ASP A 94 17.64 -7.23 -6.60
CA ASP A 94 16.57 -8.07 -7.15
C ASP A 94 15.32 -7.24 -7.45
N VAL A 95 15.01 -6.28 -6.57
CA VAL A 95 13.92 -5.30 -6.74
C VAL A 95 14.16 -4.44 -7.98
N HIS A 96 15.39 -3.94 -8.17
CA HIS A 96 15.76 -3.16 -9.35
C HIS A 96 15.76 -3.97 -10.67
N ALA A 97 16.17 -5.23 -10.63
CA ALA A 97 16.25 -6.08 -11.83
C ALA A 97 14.87 -6.50 -12.38
N ALA A 98 13.83 -6.47 -11.54
CA ALA A 98 12.47 -6.81 -11.93
C ALA A 98 11.73 -5.67 -12.69
N TRP A 99 12.30 -4.46 -12.75
CA TRP A 99 11.64 -3.31 -13.38
C TRP A 99 12.04 -3.09 -14.84
N ASP A 100 11.05 -3.27 -15.72
CA ASP A 100 11.00 -2.71 -17.08
C ASP A 100 9.78 -1.79 -17.11
N HIS A 101 9.95 -0.52 -17.51
CA HIS A 101 8.88 0.49 -17.42
C HIS A 101 7.66 0.12 -18.30
N ASP A 102 6.54 -0.24 -17.66
CA ASP A 102 5.25 -0.56 -18.29
C ASP A 102 4.13 0.28 -17.62
N PRO A 103 3.16 0.87 -18.34
CA PRO A 103 1.96 1.47 -17.74
C PRO A 103 1.09 0.53 -16.88
N ARG A 104 1.36 -0.78 -16.87
CA ARG A 104 0.84 -1.77 -15.90
C ARG A 104 1.77 -1.97 -14.70
N ALA A 105 2.79 -1.14 -14.54
CA ALA A 105 3.81 -1.26 -13.50
C ALA A 105 3.23 -1.18 -12.09
N TRP A 106 2.05 -0.60 -11.86
CA TRP A 106 1.41 -0.68 -10.55
C TRP A 106 1.06 -2.12 -10.14
N ARG A 107 0.66 -2.98 -11.10
CA ARG A 107 0.43 -4.40 -10.82
C ARG A 107 1.74 -5.11 -10.52
N ALA A 108 2.77 -4.83 -11.31
CA ALA A 108 4.12 -5.33 -11.04
C ALA A 108 4.68 -4.82 -9.70
N SER A 109 4.29 -3.62 -9.27
CA SER A 109 4.61 -3.03 -7.97
C SER A 109 3.91 -3.80 -6.85
N LEU A 110 2.62 -4.13 -6.98
CA LEU A 110 1.97 -5.02 -6.02
C LEU A 110 2.58 -6.42 -6.00
N ASP A 111 2.89 -6.99 -7.16
CA ASP A 111 3.46 -8.35 -7.27
C ASP A 111 4.90 -8.41 -6.73
N GLY A 112 5.68 -7.37 -6.95
CA GLY A 112 7.10 -7.33 -6.62
C GLY A 112 7.41 -6.72 -5.25
N ILE A 113 6.68 -5.67 -4.86
CA ILE A 113 6.92 -4.91 -3.62
C ILE A 113 5.73 -4.85 -2.65
N GLY A 114 4.55 -5.32 -3.07
CA GLY A 114 3.36 -5.34 -2.22
C GLY A 114 2.74 -3.97 -1.97
N SER A 115 3.17 -2.90 -2.65
CA SER A 115 2.63 -1.54 -2.48
C SER A 115 2.48 -0.79 -3.81
N VAL A 116 1.59 0.21 -3.79
CA VAL A 116 1.28 1.14 -4.87
C VAL A 116 0.97 2.52 -4.31
N VAL A 117 1.06 3.51 -5.19
CA VAL A 117 0.61 4.86 -4.92
C VAL A 117 -0.77 5.05 -5.55
N TYR A 118 -1.70 5.65 -4.81
CA TYR A 118 -3.01 6.06 -5.33
C TYR A 118 -3.18 7.58 -5.22
N ARG A 119 -3.66 8.20 -6.30
CA ARG A 119 -3.94 9.64 -6.38
C ARG A 119 -5.41 10.00 -6.58
N GLY A 120 -6.27 8.98 -6.67
CA GLY A 120 -7.70 9.19 -6.81
C GLY A 120 -8.40 9.42 -5.48
N ALA A 121 -9.73 9.55 -5.54
CA ALA A 121 -10.57 9.70 -4.36
C ALA A 121 -11.36 8.41 -4.11
N LEU A 122 -11.60 8.10 -2.84
CA LEU A 122 -12.50 7.03 -2.40
C LEU A 122 -13.56 7.65 -1.49
N SER A 123 -14.81 7.24 -1.64
CA SER A 123 -15.86 7.64 -0.69
C SER A 123 -15.68 6.93 0.65
N ALA A 124 -16.14 7.56 1.73
CA ALA A 124 -16.11 6.96 3.07
C ALA A 124 -16.72 5.55 3.12
N ALA A 125 -17.77 5.28 2.32
CA ALA A 125 -18.42 3.96 2.27
C ALA A 125 -17.55 2.85 1.65
N GLN A 126 -16.48 3.21 0.93
CA GLN A 126 -15.54 2.28 0.32
C GLN A 126 -14.35 1.96 1.23
N ILE A 127 -14.21 2.66 2.36
CA ILE A 127 -13.07 2.56 3.26
C ILE A 127 -13.52 1.97 4.58
N ARG A 128 -12.72 1.09 5.16
CA ARG A 128 -12.97 0.45 6.46
C ARG A 128 -11.74 0.57 7.33
N GLU A 129 -11.97 0.57 8.64
CA GLU A 129 -10.91 0.34 9.61
C GLU A 129 -10.79 -1.16 9.87
N GLU A 130 -9.54 -1.65 9.89
CA GLU A 130 -9.23 -3.03 10.27
C GLU A 130 -8.95 -3.11 11.78
N ALA A 131 -9.33 -4.25 12.38
CA ALA A 131 -9.36 -4.46 13.82
C ALA A 131 -8.09 -5.11 14.38
#